data_AF-A0AAN9K818-F1
#
_entry.id   AF-A0AAN9K818-F1
#
_cell.length_a   1.000
_cell.length_b   1.000
_cell.length_c   1.000
_cell.angle_alpha   90.00
_cell.angle_beta   90.00
_cell.angle_gamma   90.00
#
_symmetry.space_group_name_H-M   'P 1'
#
loop_
_entity.id
_entity.type
_entity.pdbx_description
1 polymer ?
#
loop_
_entity_poly.entity_id
_entity_poly.type
_entity_poly.pdbx_seq_one_letter_code
_entity_poly.pdbx_strand_id
1 'polypeptide(L)'
;MGNGINGVTYEKWFASRTKGNVEEKTRRLSDDEIVLHVMIMSAMGIDHPTLHPNVVSRYYNVVYWVEPGDELRTCVKEGVCPTWNQKGMLYLQSVDDPAFLSLEVQRFDSIVDPGTSSGRVVVGRARIPFPEMFDRDVIGTYALVRSEGETRRPEGLVSVAMRLERIGYSIPCL
;
A
#
# COMPACT_ATOMS: atom_id res chain seq x y z
N MET A 1 -13.23 -20.80 49.97
CA MET A 1 -13.42 -21.35 48.61
C MET A 1 -13.77 -20.17 47.71
N GLY A 2 -12.97 -19.68 46.78
CA GLY A 2 -11.69 -20.09 46.22
C GLY A 2 -11.66 -19.53 44.79
N ASN A 3 -10.74 -18.58 44.55
CA ASN A 3 -10.06 -18.15 43.31
C ASN A 3 -10.91 -17.90 42.03
N GLY A 4 -10.64 -16.91 41.18
CA GLY A 4 -9.45 -16.06 41.00
C GLY A 4 -9.60 -15.30 39.66
N ILE A 5 -9.02 -14.12 39.63
CA ILE A 5 -8.89 -13.21 38.48
C ILE A 5 -7.83 -13.77 37.53
N ASN A 6 -7.96 -13.57 36.20
CA ASN A 6 -6.89 -13.41 35.19
C ASN A 6 -7.57 -13.08 33.85
N GLY A 7 -7.28 -12.00 33.10
CA GLY A 7 -6.01 -11.29 32.95
C GLY A 7 -5.18 -12.00 31.87
N VAL A 8 -5.40 -11.68 30.59
CA VAL A 8 -4.50 -12.11 29.50
C VAL A 8 -3.97 -10.86 28.81
N THR A 9 -2.77 -10.49 29.25
CA THR A 9 -1.93 -9.38 28.81
C THR A 9 -1.13 -9.74 27.56
N TYR A 10 -0.96 -8.75 26.69
CA TYR A 10 -0.20 -8.78 25.44
C TYR A 10 1.32 -8.74 25.66
N GLU A 11 1.87 -9.65 26.46
CA GLU A 11 3.31 -9.75 26.68
C GLU A 11 3.83 -11.12 26.27
N LYS A 12 4.19 -11.29 24.99
CA LYS A 12 4.96 -12.47 24.57
C LYS A 12 5.65 -12.32 23.21
N TRP A 13 6.51 -11.33 23.03
CA TRP A 13 7.54 -11.38 21.96
C TRP A 13 8.92 -10.77 22.30
N PHE A 14 9.10 -10.13 23.46
CA PHE A 14 10.40 -9.56 23.84
C PHE A 14 11.08 -10.35 24.97
N ALA A 15 11.67 -11.51 24.66
CA ALA A 15 12.77 -12.06 25.47
C ALA A 15 13.42 -13.25 24.77
N SER A 16 14.54 -13.03 24.08
CA SER A 16 15.71 -13.93 24.10
C SER A 16 16.85 -13.39 23.24
N ARG A 17 17.72 -12.53 23.81
CA ARG A 17 19.19 -12.68 23.75
C ARG A 17 19.87 -11.51 24.47
N THR A 18 20.42 -11.80 25.64
CA THR A 18 21.50 -11.02 26.26
C THR A 18 22.69 -11.94 26.49
N LYS A 19 23.86 -11.60 25.93
CA LYS A 19 25.00 -11.08 26.71
C LYS A 19 26.29 -10.98 25.86
N GLY A 20 26.86 -9.78 25.84
CA GLY A 20 28.30 -9.54 25.89
C GLY A 20 29.00 -9.14 24.59
N ASN A 21 29.13 -7.83 24.32
CA ASN A 21 30.42 -7.17 24.48
C ASN A 21 30.27 -5.64 24.53
N VAL A 22 30.99 -5.02 25.47
CA VAL A 22 31.04 -3.57 25.69
C VAL A 22 32.05 -2.99 24.71
N GLU A 23 31.57 -2.45 23.60
CA GLU A 23 32.21 -1.36 22.88
C GLU A 23 31.16 -0.27 22.65
N GLU A 24 31.25 0.74 23.50
CA GLU A 24 30.49 1.96 23.49
C GLU A 24 30.91 2.82 22.28
N LYS A 25 30.04 2.91 21.26
CA LYS A 25 29.98 4.09 20.39
C LYS A 25 28.65 4.19 19.65
N THR A 26 27.72 4.91 20.28
CA THR A 26 26.81 5.86 19.61
C THR A 26 25.80 5.27 18.62
N ARG A 27 24.74 4.59 19.09
CA ARG A 27 23.39 4.64 18.45
C ARG A 27 22.28 4.36 19.48
N ARG A 28 22.04 5.27 20.42
CA ARG A 28 20.66 5.49 20.89
C ARG A 28 20.05 6.50 19.92
N LEU A 29 19.69 6.04 18.73
CA LEU A 29 19.04 6.86 17.70
C LEU A 29 17.62 6.30 17.55
N SER A 30 16.69 6.94 18.27
CA SER A 30 15.25 7.04 18.02
C SER A 30 14.51 5.77 17.52
N ASP A 31 13.61 5.23 18.35
CA ASP A 31 12.43 4.44 17.90
C ASP A 31 11.44 5.36 17.15
N ASP A 32 11.92 6.12 16.17
CA ASP A 32 11.05 6.91 15.31
C ASP A 32 10.35 5.94 14.36
N GLU A 33 9.04 5.78 14.52
CA GLU A 33 8.23 5.03 13.57
C GLU A 33 8.14 5.83 12.27
N ILE A 34 8.46 5.19 11.15
CA ILE A 34 8.36 5.80 9.84
C ILE A 34 7.03 5.39 9.22
N VAL A 35 6.30 6.36 8.70
CA VAL A 35 4.99 6.15 8.08
C VAL A 35 4.95 6.73 6.67
N LEU A 36 4.38 5.98 5.75
CA LEU A 36 4.01 6.45 4.42
C LEU A 36 2.51 6.72 4.36
N HIS A 37 2.14 7.98 4.23
CA HIS A 37 0.78 8.38 3.88
C HIS A 37 0.60 8.26 2.38
N VAL A 38 -0.48 7.61 1.96
CA VAL A 38 -0.84 7.41 0.55
C VAL A 38 -2.26 7.90 0.33
N MET A 39 -2.48 8.67 -0.73
CA MET A 39 -3.81 9.02 -1.23
C MET A 39 -3.97 8.54 -2.66
N ILE A 40 -4.88 7.61 -2.87
CA ILE A 40 -5.29 7.17 -4.20
C ILE A 40 -6.37 8.12 -4.69
N MET A 41 -6.06 8.92 -5.71
CA MET A 41 -6.95 9.98 -6.19
C MET A 41 -7.90 9.44 -7.26
N SER A 42 -7.38 9.08 -8.43
CA SER A 42 -8.16 8.66 -9.59
C SER A 42 -7.35 7.82 -10.56
N ALA A 43 -8.01 7.17 -11.51
CA ALA A 43 -7.38 6.54 -12.66
C ALA A 43 -8.06 6.98 -13.95
N MET A 44 -7.31 6.97 -15.05
CA MET A 44 -7.80 7.35 -16.38
C MET A 44 -7.22 6.43 -17.46
N GLY A 45 -7.97 6.27 -18.55
CA GLY A 45 -7.56 5.47 -19.70
C GLY A 45 -7.60 3.95 -19.48
N ILE A 46 -7.93 3.50 -18.27
CA ILE A 46 -8.02 2.07 -17.92
C ILE A 46 -9.16 1.37 -18.64
N ASP A 47 -8.90 0.14 -19.11
CA ASP A 47 -9.85 -0.66 -19.89
C ASP A 47 -10.51 0.15 -21.02
N HIS A 48 -9.75 0.92 -21.78
CA HIS A 48 -10.30 1.82 -22.78
C HIS A 48 -11.37 1.12 -23.65
N PRO A 49 -12.62 1.62 -23.78
CA PRO A 49 -13.72 0.90 -24.40
C PRO A 49 -13.43 0.39 -25.82
N THR A 50 -12.63 1.12 -26.58
CA THR A 50 -12.21 0.72 -27.93
C THR A 50 -11.21 -0.45 -27.93
N LEU A 51 -10.35 -0.54 -26.92
CA LEU A 51 -9.36 -1.62 -26.78
C LEU A 51 -9.96 -2.83 -26.07
N HIS A 52 -10.93 -2.60 -25.19
CA HIS A 52 -11.58 -3.60 -24.36
C HIS A 52 -13.12 -3.53 -24.49
N PRO A 53 -13.68 -3.77 -25.69
CA PRO A 53 -15.12 -3.65 -25.94
C PRO A 53 -15.95 -4.69 -25.16
N ASN A 54 -15.33 -5.80 -24.76
CA ASN A 54 -15.98 -6.86 -23.99
C ASN A 54 -16.06 -6.54 -22.48
N VAL A 55 -15.47 -5.43 -22.04
CA VAL A 55 -15.51 -4.99 -20.64
C VAL A 55 -16.79 -4.21 -20.40
N VAL A 56 -17.81 -4.93 -19.96
CA VAL A 56 -19.15 -4.40 -19.66
C VAL A 56 -19.27 -3.84 -18.24
N SER A 57 -18.62 -4.49 -17.28
CA SER A 57 -18.57 -4.07 -15.88
C SER A 57 -17.33 -3.22 -15.63
N ARG A 58 -17.48 -2.07 -14.98
CA ARG A 58 -16.40 -1.09 -14.75
C ARG A 58 -16.34 -0.66 -13.29
N TYR A 59 -16.41 -1.64 -12.40
CA TYR A 59 -16.21 -1.47 -10.96
C TYR A 59 -14.77 -1.74 -10.60
N TYR A 60 -14.10 -0.77 -10.00
CA TYR A 60 -12.67 -0.80 -9.74
C TYR A 60 -12.33 -0.53 -8.29
N ASN A 61 -11.32 -1.20 -7.77
CA ASN A 61 -10.59 -0.75 -6.59
C ASN A 61 -9.09 -0.71 -6.90
N VAL A 62 -8.35 -0.14 -5.95
CA VAL A 62 -6.90 -0.13 -5.94
C VAL A 62 -6.43 -0.88 -4.71
N VAL A 63 -5.52 -1.81 -4.92
CA VAL A 63 -4.80 -2.54 -3.87
C VAL A 63 -3.36 -2.04 -3.89
N TYR A 64 -2.81 -1.67 -2.74
CA TYR A 64 -1.48 -1.10 -2.66
C TYR A 64 -0.76 -1.51 -1.37
N TRP A 65 0.55 -1.68 -1.44
CA TRP A 65 1.39 -2.17 -0.35
C TRP A 65 2.86 -1.81 -0.57
N VAL A 66 3.64 -1.93 0.49
CA VAL A 66 5.11 -1.88 0.44
C VAL A 66 5.66 -3.30 0.52
N GLU A 67 5.22 -4.06 1.52
CA GLU A 67 5.52 -5.49 1.68
C GLU A 67 4.29 -6.33 1.36
N PRO A 68 4.42 -7.43 0.58
CA PRO A 68 3.31 -8.35 0.36
C PRO A 68 2.78 -8.91 1.69
N GLY A 69 1.46 -9.00 1.83
CA GLY A 69 0.76 -9.43 3.05
C GLY A 69 0.22 -8.30 3.93
N ASP A 70 0.64 -7.06 3.71
CA ASP A 70 0.11 -5.86 4.38
C ASP A 70 -0.58 -4.92 3.37
N GLU A 71 -1.51 -5.47 2.59
CA GLU A 71 -2.18 -4.71 1.53
C GLU A 71 -3.35 -3.88 2.04
N LEU A 72 -3.34 -2.59 1.69
CA LEU A 72 -4.50 -1.71 1.83
C LEU A 72 -5.33 -1.70 0.54
N ARG A 73 -6.62 -1.39 0.69
CA ARG A 73 -7.59 -1.40 -0.42
C ARG A 73 -8.46 -0.15 -0.40
N THR A 74 -8.70 0.41 -1.58
CA THR A 74 -9.74 1.42 -1.73
C THR A 74 -11.12 0.80 -1.74
N CYS A 75 -12.14 1.63 -1.49
CA CYS A 75 -13.51 1.31 -1.86
C CYS A 75 -13.63 1.05 -3.37
N VAL A 76 -14.70 0.34 -3.74
CA VAL A 76 -15.03 0.08 -5.14
C VAL A 76 -15.69 1.33 -5.75
N LYS A 77 -15.26 1.70 -6.97
CA LYS A 77 -15.78 2.84 -7.73
C LYS A 77 -16.08 2.44 -9.16
N GLU A 78 -17.21 2.93 -9.66
CA GLU A 78 -17.66 2.68 -11.02
C GLU A 78 -17.18 3.78 -11.99
N GLY A 79 -16.93 3.41 -13.23
CA GLY A 79 -16.83 4.33 -14.37
C GLY A 79 -15.50 4.24 -15.12
N VAL A 80 -15.42 4.95 -16.25
CA VAL A 80 -14.22 4.96 -17.12
C VAL A 80 -13.04 5.76 -16.56
N CYS A 81 -13.32 6.66 -15.61
CA CYS A 81 -12.34 7.47 -14.89
C CYS A 81 -12.66 7.44 -13.39
N PRO A 82 -12.49 6.29 -12.71
CA PRO A 82 -12.88 6.17 -11.31
C PRO A 82 -12.08 7.13 -10.44
N THR A 83 -12.77 7.73 -9.48
CA THR A 83 -12.19 8.65 -8.48
C THR A 83 -12.46 8.11 -7.08
N TRP A 84 -11.39 7.85 -6.34
CA TRP A 84 -11.45 7.32 -4.98
C TRP A 84 -11.25 8.41 -3.93
N ASN A 85 -10.25 9.28 -4.12
CA ASN A 85 -9.81 10.27 -3.12
C ASN A 85 -9.65 9.66 -1.72
N GLN A 86 -9.15 8.43 -1.64
CA GLN A 86 -9.06 7.68 -0.40
C GLN A 86 -7.64 7.70 0.13
N LYS A 87 -7.51 8.00 1.43
CA LYS A 87 -6.24 7.99 2.16
C LYS A 87 -6.00 6.65 2.85
N GLY A 88 -4.74 6.30 3.03
CA GLY A 88 -4.27 5.17 3.81
C GLY A 88 -2.87 5.44 4.34
N MET A 89 -2.45 4.59 5.27
CA MET A 89 -1.23 4.77 6.05
C MET A 89 -0.53 3.41 6.14
N LEU A 90 0.73 3.36 5.72
CA LEU A 90 1.57 2.16 5.76
C LEU A 90 2.74 2.40 6.69
N TYR A 91 2.96 1.50 7.64
CA TYR A 91 4.11 1.55 8.54
C TYR A 91 5.33 0.97 7.85
N LEU A 92 6.47 1.65 7.97
CA LEU A 92 7.72 1.27 7.33
C LEU A 92 8.72 0.83 8.38
N GLN A 93 9.36 -0.33 8.15
CA GLN A 93 10.47 -0.78 8.99
C GLN A 93 11.77 0.01 8.69
N SER A 94 11.96 0.40 7.43
CA SER A 94 13.04 1.27 6.97
C SER A 94 12.67 1.93 5.64
N VAL A 95 13.40 2.99 5.28
CA VAL A 95 13.37 3.66 3.96
C VAL A 95 14.69 3.46 3.19
N ASP A 96 15.55 2.55 3.65
CA ASP A 96 16.83 2.26 3.01
C ASP A 96 16.66 1.48 1.69
N ASP A 97 17.55 1.74 0.73
CA ASP A 97 17.52 1.26 -0.66
C ASP A 97 16.25 1.70 -1.44
N PRO A 98 16.19 1.61 -2.79
CA PRO A 98 15.04 2.18 -3.48
C PRO A 98 13.76 1.45 -3.08
N ALA A 99 12.99 2.10 -2.20
CA ALA A 99 11.74 1.62 -1.67
C ALA A 99 10.60 2.09 -2.57
N PHE A 100 9.68 1.18 -2.86
CA PHE A 100 8.59 1.41 -3.80
C PHE A 100 7.25 1.08 -3.17
N LEU A 101 6.27 1.93 -3.43
CA LEU A 101 4.87 1.57 -3.29
C LEU A 101 4.48 0.71 -4.50
N SER A 102 4.06 -0.52 -4.23
CA SER A 102 3.44 -1.37 -5.24
C SER A 102 1.95 -1.14 -5.25
N LEU A 103 1.37 -1.07 -6.44
CA LEU A 103 -0.06 -0.80 -6.64
C LEU A 103 -0.62 -1.64 -7.77
N GLU A 104 -1.86 -2.09 -7.60
CA GLU A 104 -2.68 -2.78 -8.59
C GLU A 104 -4.05 -2.13 -8.68
N VAL A 105 -4.52 -1.86 -9.89
CA VAL A 105 -5.93 -1.58 -10.15
C VAL A 105 -6.62 -2.90 -10.47
N GLN A 106 -7.69 -3.23 -9.75
CA GLN A 106 -8.46 -4.45 -9.98
C GLN A 106 -9.89 -4.09 -10.39
N ARG A 107 -10.43 -4.85 -11.33
CA ARG A 107 -11.81 -4.79 -11.81
C ARG A 107 -12.63 -5.94 -11.25
N PHE A 108 -13.90 -5.70 -10.94
CA PHE A 108 -14.85 -6.69 -10.43
C PHE A 108 -15.93 -7.05 -11.46
N ASP A 109 -16.64 -8.14 -11.17
CA ASP A 109 -17.80 -8.63 -11.91
C ASP A 109 -17.54 -8.85 -13.41
N SER A 110 -16.39 -9.45 -13.72
CA SER A 110 -16.07 -9.86 -15.09
C SER A 110 -16.92 -11.07 -15.49
N ILE A 111 -17.99 -10.83 -16.27
CA ILE A 111 -18.91 -11.88 -16.77
C ILE A 111 -18.26 -12.76 -17.85
N VAL A 112 -17.24 -12.23 -18.56
CA VAL A 112 -16.58 -12.90 -19.70
C VAL A 112 -15.63 -14.03 -19.27
N ASP A 113 -15.36 -14.18 -17.97
CA ASP A 113 -14.50 -15.23 -17.43
C ASP A 113 -15.18 -15.97 -16.25
N PRO A 114 -16.25 -16.76 -16.51
CA PRO A 114 -17.06 -17.38 -15.45
C PRO A 114 -16.41 -18.63 -14.83
N GLY A 115 -15.15 -18.94 -15.18
CA GLY A 115 -14.46 -20.13 -14.72
C GLY A 115 -13.91 -20.00 -13.29
N THR A 116 -14.76 -20.16 -12.27
CA THR A 116 -14.38 -20.36 -10.85
C THR A 116 -13.54 -19.26 -10.17
N SER A 117 -13.39 -18.09 -10.79
CA SER A 117 -12.64 -16.97 -10.23
C SER A 117 -13.58 -15.99 -9.53
N SER A 118 -13.09 -15.22 -8.56
CA SER A 118 -13.86 -14.22 -7.81
C SER A 118 -14.36 -13.02 -8.64
N GLY A 119 -14.44 -13.15 -9.97
CA GLY A 119 -14.81 -12.09 -10.92
C GLY A 119 -13.80 -10.95 -11.00
N ARG A 120 -12.62 -11.12 -10.37
CA ARG A 120 -11.59 -10.10 -10.21
C ARG A 120 -10.52 -10.21 -11.29
N VAL A 121 -10.27 -9.10 -11.98
CA VAL A 121 -9.25 -8.99 -13.03
C VAL A 121 -8.27 -7.87 -12.68
N VAL A 122 -6.98 -8.16 -12.70
CA VAL A 122 -5.96 -7.11 -12.59
C VAL A 122 -5.97 -6.30 -13.89
N VAL A 123 -6.28 -5.01 -13.76
CA VAL A 123 -6.29 -4.09 -14.87
C VAL A 123 -4.88 -3.66 -15.19
N GLY A 124 -4.12 -3.21 -14.19
CA GLY A 124 -2.73 -2.81 -14.39
C GLY A 124 -2.01 -2.62 -13.06
N ARG A 125 -0.69 -2.58 -13.15
CA ARG A 125 0.24 -2.44 -12.01
C ARG A 125 1.11 -1.21 -12.16
N ALA A 126 1.46 -0.60 -11.04
CA ALA A 126 2.49 0.43 -10.96
C ALA A 126 3.45 0.14 -9.80
N ARG A 127 4.71 0.57 -9.95
CA ARG A 127 5.69 0.66 -8.88
C ARG A 127 6.14 2.11 -8.78
N ILE A 128 5.89 2.72 -7.64
CA ILE A 128 6.06 4.15 -7.44
C ILE A 128 7.18 4.35 -6.41
N PRO A 129 8.29 5.05 -6.73
CA PRO A 129 9.36 5.29 -5.77
C PRO A 129 8.84 6.18 -4.63
N PHE A 130 9.32 5.94 -3.42
CA PHE A 130 8.98 6.79 -2.28
C PHE A 130 9.42 8.25 -2.49
N PRO A 131 8.75 9.21 -1.84
CA PRO A 131 9.24 10.58 -1.77
C PRO A 131 10.67 10.63 -1.20
N GLU A 132 11.53 11.47 -1.77
CA GLU A 132 12.91 11.67 -1.28
C GLU A 132 12.97 12.49 0.02
N MET A 133 11.91 13.26 0.31
CA MET A 133 11.83 14.15 1.46
C MET A 133 10.68 13.78 2.38
N PHE A 134 10.95 13.86 3.67
CA PHE A 134 9.95 13.76 4.73
C PHE A 134 9.07 15.02 4.79
N ASP A 135 7.86 14.84 5.31
CA ASP A 135 6.87 15.87 5.63
C ASP A 135 6.41 16.73 4.45
N ARG A 136 6.66 16.26 3.23
CA ARG A 136 6.23 16.91 1.99
C ARG A 136 5.34 15.99 1.16
N ASP A 137 4.19 16.52 0.76
CA ASP A 137 3.32 15.84 -0.19
C ASP A 137 3.95 15.86 -1.59
N VAL A 138 4.04 14.68 -2.19
CA VAL A 138 4.41 14.47 -3.60
C VAL A 138 3.20 13.91 -4.31
N ILE A 139 2.71 14.63 -5.32
CA ILE A 139 1.59 14.21 -6.16
C ILE A 139 2.14 13.84 -7.52
N GLY A 140 1.75 12.67 -8.04
CA GLY A 140 2.19 12.19 -9.34
C GLY A 140 1.14 11.36 -10.06
N THR A 141 1.33 11.25 -11.37
CA THR A 141 0.55 10.39 -12.24
C THR A 141 1.46 9.32 -12.83
N TYR A 142 1.09 8.06 -12.66
CA TYR A 142 1.95 6.91 -12.94
C TYR A 142 1.30 5.97 -13.94
N ALA A 143 2.10 5.47 -14.88
CA ALA A 143 1.63 4.53 -15.89
C ALA A 143 1.30 3.17 -15.26
N LEU A 144 0.12 2.65 -15.61
CA LEU A 144 -0.31 1.31 -15.28
C LEU A 144 0.13 0.37 -16.40
N VAL A 145 0.74 -0.74 -16.03
CA VAL A 145 1.19 -1.79 -16.95
C VAL A 145 0.39 -3.05 -16.71
N ARG A 146 -0.25 -3.57 -17.76
CA ARG A 146 -0.88 -4.90 -17.76
C ARG A 146 0.12 -5.93 -18.29
N SER A 147 0.20 -7.07 -17.61
CA SER A 147 0.94 -8.24 -18.09
C SER A 147 -0.02 -9.20 -18.80
N GLU A 148 0.22 -9.45 -20.08
CA GLU A 148 -0.49 -10.44 -20.90
C GLU A 148 0.55 -11.46 -21.38
N GLY A 149 0.69 -12.57 -20.65
CA GLY A 149 1.78 -13.52 -20.87
C GLY A 149 3.14 -12.86 -20.67
N GLU A 150 4.00 -12.94 -21.68
CA GLU A 150 5.33 -12.29 -21.69
C GLU A 150 5.26 -10.80 -22.06
N THR A 151 4.13 -10.32 -22.56
CA THR A 151 4.00 -8.93 -23.02
C THR A 151 3.56 -7.98 -21.93
N ARG A 152 4.13 -6.78 -21.94
CA ARG A 152 3.77 -5.67 -21.04
C ARG A 152 3.14 -4.56 -21.87
N ARG A 153 1.90 -4.19 -21.55
CA ARG A 153 1.16 -3.15 -22.26
C ARG A 153 0.79 -2.01 -21.33
N PRO A 154 0.93 -0.74 -21.76
CA PRO A 154 0.41 0.39 -21.01
C PRO A 154 -1.12 0.35 -21.05
N GLU A 155 -1.75 0.40 -19.87
CA GLU A 155 -3.21 0.25 -19.73
C GLU A 155 -3.90 1.55 -19.28
N GLY A 156 -3.14 2.56 -18.87
CA GLY A 156 -3.69 3.82 -18.40
C GLY A 156 -2.79 4.49 -17.39
N LEU A 157 -3.36 5.42 -16.63
CA LEU A 157 -2.65 6.21 -15.64
C LEU A 157 -3.41 6.18 -14.30
N VAL A 158 -2.66 6.20 -13.20
CA VAL A 158 -3.19 6.38 -11.84
C VAL A 158 -2.57 7.61 -11.19
N SER A 159 -3.39 8.43 -10.54
CA SER A 159 -2.95 9.60 -9.80
C SER A 159 -2.87 9.27 -8.30
N VAL A 160 -1.70 9.50 -7.72
CA VAL A 160 -1.38 9.16 -6.32
C VAL A 160 -0.68 10.34 -5.66
N ALA A 161 -1.04 10.65 -4.42
CA ALA A 161 -0.25 11.53 -3.55
C ALA A 161 0.41 10.70 -2.44
N MET A 162 1.64 11.04 -2.08
CA MET A 162 2.40 10.36 -1.04
C MET A 162 3.16 11.34 -0.16
N ARG A 163 3.33 10.99 1.12
CA ARG A 163 4.14 11.73 2.08
C ARG A 163 4.79 10.77 3.09
N LEU A 164 6.08 10.91 3.31
CA LEU A 164 6.79 10.24 4.40
C LEU A 164 6.73 11.09 5.67
N GLU A 165 6.57 10.46 6.82
CA GLU A 165 6.52 11.12 8.13
C GLU A 165 7.31 10.30 9.15
N ARG A 166 8.01 10.98 10.08
CA ARG A 166 8.64 10.35 11.25
C ARG A 166 7.79 10.66 12.48
N ILE A 167 7.26 9.63 13.10
CA ILE A 167 6.51 9.74 14.34
C ILE A 167 7.48 9.43 15.49
N GLY A 168 7.99 10.49 16.10
CA GLY A 168 8.79 10.39 17.32
C GLY A 168 7.89 10.40 18.56
N TYR A 169 8.15 9.51 19.51
CA TYR A 169 7.58 9.60 20.85
C TYR A 169 8.26 10.75 21.62
N SER A 170 7.71 11.96 21.54
CA SER A 170 8.09 13.00 22.50
C SER A 170 7.47 12.67 23.85
N ILE A 171 8.28 12.23 24.82
CA ILE A 171 7.85 12.24 26.22
C ILE A 171 7.59 13.71 26.57
N PRO A 172 6.35 14.12 26.93
CA PRO A 172 6.14 15.46 27.42
C PRO A 172 6.95 15.63 28.70
N CYS A 173 7.94 16.52 28.68
CA CYS A 173 8.66 16.90 29.88
C CYS A 173 7.67 17.49 30.90
N LEU A 174 7.56 16.85 32.06
CA LEU A 174 6.93 17.39 33.27
C LEU A 174 7.89 18.34 34.01
#